data_AF-A0A7S2JGB9-F1
#
_entry.id   AF-A0A7S2JGB9-F1
#
_cell.length_a   1.000
_cell.length_b   1.000
_cell.length_c   1.000
_cell.angle_alpha   90.00
_cell.angle_beta   90.00
_cell.angle_gamma   90.00
#
_symmetry.space_group_name_H-M   'P 1'
#
loop_
_entity.id
_entity.type
_entity.pdbx_description
1 polymer ?
#
loop_
_entity_poly.entity_id
_entity_poly.type
_entity_poly.pdbx_seq_one_letter_code
_entity_poly.pdbx_strand_id
1 'polypeptide(L)'
;GLYGLDELVWTHLSARLSDGTTLLTPGTKLFREVEPGDLKKSSDNVTADVIHKAVYDARPDVNAIVHLHTPAAVAVSCLEDGFMCLAQDSAFFYERVAYHDWEGLSDDVSECERLGKAVKAGANTLLMRNHGFCTFGASVAEAWVLAYYFESSCQVQLAALSTRQALLRPPADILLKARKQTDLPEFRAGACEWDALVKLAEEDCDSGGAALGVVGRNLPGAATRAFEAAHEEAAPAGEEAALRAELAVAHRLTRDFGMDQLVWNHISARLADGGVLITPGRRMYSQIGPE
;
A
#
# COMPACT_ATOMS: atom_id res chain seq x y z
N GLY A 1 10.60 -7.77 0.44
CA GLY A 1 10.37 -6.49 -0.25
C GLY A 1 10.25 -5.36 0.77
N LEU A 2 10.32 -4.10 0.31
CA LEU A 2 10.41 -2.89 1.15
C LEU A 2 9.38 -2.79 2.29
N TYR A 3 8.18 -3.32 2.06
CA TYR A 3 7.07 -3.30 3.01
C TYR A 3 6.75 -4.68 3.60
N GLY A 4 7.60 -5.69 3.39
CA GLY A 4 7.40 -7.05 3.91
C GLY A 4 6.13 -7.75 3.39
N LEU A 5 5.65 -7.35 2.21
CA LEU A 5 4.38 -7.83 1.65
C LEU A 5 4.53 -9.17 0.88
N ASP A 6 5.76 -9.61 0.63
CA ASP A 6 6.11 -10.78 -0.15
C ASP A 6 6.16 -12.08 0.66
N GLU A 7 5.77 -13.18 0.02
CA GLU A 7 5.92 -14.55 0.53
C GLU A 7 6.90 -15.31 -0.38
N LEU A 8 8.20 -15.19 -0.08
CA LEU A 8 9.28 -15.82 -0.85
C LEU A 8 9.15 -15.51 -2.36
N VAL A 9 8.81 -16.52 -3.17
CA VAL A 9 8.71 -16.45 -4.64
C VAL A 9 7.29 -16.69 -5.16
N TRP A 10 6.31 -16.89 -4.27
CA TRP A 10 4.96 -17.33 -4.63
C TRP A 10 4.00 -16.18 -4.92
N THR A 11 4.30 -14.97 -4.42
CA THR A 11 3.54 -13.77 -4.74
C THR A 11 3.69 -13.38 -6.20
N HIS A 12 2.66 -12.78 -6.80
CA HIS A 12 2.71 -12.41 -8.20
C HIS A 12 1.96 -11.12 -8.52
N LEU A 13 2.58 -10.30 -9.37
CA LEU A 13 2.02 -9.07 -9.90
C LEU A 13 1.93 -9.19 -11.41
N SER A 14 0.92 -8.55 -11.99
CA SER A 14 0.87 -8.38 -13.43
C SER A 14 0.37 -7.03 -13.87
N ALA A 15 0.75 -6.65 -15.09
CA ALA A 15 0.26 -5.46 -15.76
C ALA A 15 -0.06 -5.77 -17.23
N ARG A 16 -1.16 -5.21 -17.72
CA ARG A 16 -1.60 -5.35 -19.12
C ARG A 16 -1.07 -4.20 -19.96
N LEU A 17 -0.47 -4.53 -21.08
CA LEU A 17 0.01 -3.61 -22.09
C LEU A 17 -1.14 -3.13 -22.98
N SER A 18 -0.90 -2.05 -23.73
CA SER A 18 -1.89 -1.48 -24.65
C SER A 18 -2.34 -2.42 -25.77
N ASP A 19 -1.52 -3.43 -26.11
CA ASP A 19 -1.83 -4.46 -27.11
C ASP A 19 -2.63 -5.65 -26.53
N GLY A 20 -2.96 -5.60 -25.23
CA GLY A 20 -3.68 -6.66 -24.52
C GLY A 20 -2.79 -7.76 -23.93
N THR A 21 -1.50 -7.78 -24.24
CA THR A 21 -0.53 -8.71 -23.64
C THR A 21 -0.35 -8.38 -22.16
N THR A 22 -0.18 -9.40 -21.31
CA THR A 22 0.12 -9.21 -19.88
C THR A 22 1.60 -9.48 -19.61
N LEU A 23 2.21 -8.67 -18.75
CA LEU A 23 3.52 -8.93 -18.13
C LEU A 23 3.31 -9.39 -16.69
N LEU A 24 4.04 -10.43 -16.27
CA LEU A 24 3.97 -11.01 -14.94
C LEU A 24 5.37 -11.10 -14.30
N THR A 25 5.40 -11.01 -12.97
CA THR A 25 6.61 -11.30 -12.20
C THR A 25 7.01 -12.77 -12.32
N PRO A 26 8.32 -13.09 -12.35
CA PRO A 26 8.78 -14.48 -12.42
C PRO A 26 8.53 -15.22 -11.09
N GLY A 27 8.05 -16.47 -11.15
CA GLY A 27 7.84 -17.32 -9.96
C GLY A 27 9.11 -17.93 -9.35
N THR A 28 10.30 -17.51 -9.79
CA THR A 28 11.60 -18.11 -9.40
C THR A 28 12.55 -17.10 -8.76
N LYS A 29 12.12 -15.87 -8.53
CA LYS A 29 12.93 -14.80 -7.92
C LYS A 29 12.21 -14.22 -6.73
N LEU A 30 12.96 -13.82 -5.71
CA LEU A 30 12.41 -13.00 -4.64
C LEU A 30 12.02 -11.64 -5.20
N PHE A 31 10.94 -11.04 -4.69
CA PHE A 31 10.48 -9.73 -5.19
C PHE A 31 11.54 -8.63 -5.11
N ARG A 32 12.42 -8.69 -4.11
CA ARG A 32 13.56 -7.75 -3.98
C ARG A 32 14.65 -7.93 -5.04
N GLU A 33 14.59 -8.98 -5.85
CA GLU A 33 15.57 -9.34 -6.89
C GLU A 33 14.98 -9.23 -8.30
N VAL A 34 13.72 -8.80 -8.42
CA VAL A 34 13.05 -8.66 -9.71
C VAL A 34 13.53 -7.37 -10.37
N GLU A 35 14.08 -7.50 -11.58
CA GLU A 35 14.47 -6.39 -12.44
C GLU A 35 13.49 -6.26 -13.63
N PRO A 36 13.44 -5.10 -14.33
CA PRO A 36 12.54 -4.92 -15.47
C PRO A 36 12.68 -5.99 -16.56
N GLY A 37 13.91 -6.50 -16.78
CA GLY A 37 14.18 -7.54 -17.78
C GLY A 37 13.67 -8.94 -17.41
N ASP A 38 13.27 -9.16 -16.16
CA ASP A 38 12.79 -10.45 -15.68
C ASP A 38 11.29 -10.68 -15.92
N LEU A 39 10.54 -9.62 -16.24
CA LEU A 39 9.09 -9.69 -16.42
C LEU A 39 8.75 -10.52 -17.66
N LYS A 40 7.87 -11.52 -17.48
CA LYS A 40 7.53 -12.49 -18.52
C LYS A 40 6.12 -12.25 -19.06
N LYS A 41 5.86 -12.64 -20.32
CA LYS A 41 4.52 -12.62 -20.91
C LYS A 41 3.62 -13.78 -20.46
N SER A 42 4.22 -14.81 -19.89
CA SER A 42 3.57 -15.99 -19.30
C SER A 42 4.39 -16.42 -18.10
N SER A 43 3.72 -16.80 -17.01
CA SER A 43 4.40 -17.28 -15.82
C SER A 43 4.65 -18.78 -15.89
N ASP A 44 5.68 -19.27 -15.20
CA ASP A 44 5.81 -20.71 -14.90
C ASP A 44 4.95 -21.08 -13.66
N ASN A 45 4.26 -20.10 -13.07
CA ASN A 45 3.34 -20.26 -11.94
C ASN A 45 1.89 -20.35 -12.44
N VAL A 46 1.35 -21.56 -12.44
CA VAL A 46 -0.03 -21.85 -12.87
C VAL A 46 -1.07 -21.08 -12.05
N THR A 47 -0.85 -20.91 -10.74
CA THR A 47 -1.73 -20.12 -9.85
C THR A 47 -1.85 -18.67 -10.32
N ALA A 48 -0.73 -18.08 -10.74
CA ALA A 48 -0.71 -16.72 -11.27
C ALA A 48 -1.55 -16.62 -12.55
N ASP A 49 -1.41 -17.59 -13.45
CA ASP A 49 -2.14 -17.61 -14.71
C ASP A 49 -3.65 -17.76 -14.49
N VAL A 50 -4.08 -18.65 -13.58
CA VAL A 50 -5.51 -18.86 -13.25
C VAL A 50 -6.15 -17.60 -12.67
N ILE A 51 -5.55 -17.04 -11.61
CA ILE A 51 -6.13 -15.91 -10.87
C ILE A 51 -6.13 -14.64 -11.73
N HIS A 52 -5.01 -14.33 -12.38
CA HIS A 52 -4.90 -13.09 -13.16
C HIS A 52 -5.77 -13.13 -14.41
N LYS A 53 -5.85 -14.30 -15.08
CA LYS A 53 -6.74 -14.49 -16.22
C LYS A 53 -8.19 -14.28 -15.82
N ALA A 54 -8.63 -14.88 -14.72
CA ALA A 54 -10.02 -14.77 -14.25
C ALA A 54 -10.43 -13.31 -14.04
N VAL A 55 -9.57 -12.52 -13.38
CA VAL A 55 -9.82 -11.09 -13.12
C VAL A 55 -9.80 -10.28 -14.42
N TYR A 56 -8.79 -10.44 -15.28
CA TYR A 56 -8.70 -9.68 -16.52
C TYR A 56 -9.85 -9.97 -17.49
N ASP A 57 -10.28 -11.24 -17.60
CA ASP A 57 -11.40 -11.64 -18.44
C ASP A 57 -12.72 -11.04 -17.91
N ALA A 58 -12.92 -11.04 -16.59
CA ALA A 58 -14.11 -10.48 -15.96
C ALA A 58 -14.12 -8.94 -15.95
N ARG A 59 -12.95 -8.30 -15.95
CA ARG A 59 -12.77 -6.85 -15.78
C ARG A 59 -11.85 -6.26 -16.86
N PRO A 60 -12.40 -5.95 -18.05
CA PRO A 60 -11.64 -5.29 -19.12
C PRO A 60 -11.12 -3.89 -18.74
N ASP A 61 -11.58 -3.27 -17.67
CA ASP A 61 -11.09 -1.98 -17.16
C ASP A 61 -9.84 -2.10 -16.27
N VAL A 62 -9.49 -3.31 -15.80
CA VAL A 62 -8.33 -3.57 -14.93
C VAL A 62 -7.07 -3.77 -15.74
N ASN A 63 -6.02 -2.97 -15.51
CA ASN A 63 -4.72 -3.12 -16.20
C ASN A 63 -3.58 -3.54 -15.28
N ALA A 64 -3.81 -3.69 -13.98
CA ALA A 64 -2.81 -4.26 -13.08
C ALA A 64 -3.49 -5.02 -11.94
N ILE A 65 -2.81 -6.08 -11.51
CA ILE A 65 -3.25 -6.97 -10.42
C ILE A 65 -2.07 -7.21 -9.49
N VAL A 66 -2.32 -7.14 -8.19
CA VAL A 66 -1.36 -7.46 -7.13
C VAL A 66 -1.97 -8.56 -6.27
N HIS A 67 -1.34 -9.74 -6.24
CA HIS A 67 -1.77 -10.86 -5.42
C HIS A 67 -0.74 -11.18 -4.34
N LEU A 68 -1.20 -11.25 -3.09
CA LEU A 68 -0.34 -11.39 -1.91
C LEU A 68 -0.97 -12.30 -0.83
N HIS A 69 -0.10 -12.91 -0.02
CA HIS A 69 -0.42 -13.74 1.14
C HIS A 69 0.08 -13.09 2.44
N THR A 70 -0.20 -11.80 2.63
CA THR A 70 0.24 -11.11 3.85
C THR A 70 -0.47 -11.67 5.09
N PRO A 71 0.23 -11.83 6.23
CA PRO A 71 -0.34 -12.50 7.40
C PRO A 71 -1.68 -11.94 7.89
N ALA A 72 -1.86 -10.62 7.87
CA ALA A 72 -3.11 -10.03 8.35
C ALA A 72 -4.26 -10.26 7.37
N ALA A 73 -4.05 -10.04 6.07
CA ALA A 73 -5.06 -10.34 5.06
C ALA A 73 -5.43 -11.84 5.01
N VAL A 74 -4.45 -12.74 5.13
CA VAL A 74 -4.70 -14.19 5.24
C VAL A 74 -5.53 -14.49 6.49
N ALA A 75 -5.17 -13.95 7.65
CA ALA A 75 -5.95 -14.15 8.87
C ALA A 75 -7.39 -13.63 8.72
N VAL A 76 -7.61 -12.47 8.11
CA VAL A 76 -8.95 -11.94 7.81
C VAL A 76 -9.71 -12.84 6.83
N SER A 77 -9.03 -13.41 5.82
CA SER A 77 -9.64 -14.34 4.86
C SER A 77 -10.20 -15.60 5.53
N CYS A 78 -9.67 -15.98 6.70
CA CYS A 78 -10.10 -17.12 7.51
C CYS A 78 -11.27 -16.81 8.45
N LEU A 79 -11.64 -15.54 8.64
CA LEU A 79 -12.75 -15.14 9.51
C LEU A 79 -14.09 -15.25 8.77
N GLU A 80 -15.14 -15.75 9.44
CA GLU A 80 -16.48 -15.86 8.84
C GLU A 80 -16.98 -14.51 8.29
N ASP A 81 -16.86 -13.45 9.09
CA ASP A 81 -17.25 -12.10 8.70
C ASP A 81 -16.40 -11.49 7.56
N GLY A 82 -15.22 -12.06 7.27
CA GLY A 82 -14.32 -11.56 6.24
C GLY A 82 -13.81 -10.14 6.53
N PHE A 83 -13.65 -9.32 5.49
CA PHE A 83 -13.16 -7.95 5.59
C PHE A 83 -14.24 -6.96 6.07
N MET A 84 -13.89 -6.14 7.04
CA MET A 84 -14.75 -5.11 7.62
C MET A 84 -14.19 -3.70 7.39
N CYS A 85 -15.03 -2.79 6.90
CA CYS A 85 -14.64 -1.39 6.77
C CYS A 85 -14.75 -0.65 8.12
N LEU A 86 -13.69 -0.69 8.93
CA LEU A 86 -13.67 -0.15 10.30
C LEU A 86 -12.98 1.21 10.44
N ALA A 87 -12.06 1.54 9.53
CA ALA A 87 -11.22 2.74 9.59
C ALA A 87 -11.29 3.54 8.28
N GLN A 88 -10.77 4.77 8.28
CA GLN A 88 -10.87 5.67 7.12
C GLN A 88 -10.36 5.03 5.83
N ASP A 89 -9.17 4.43 5.84
CA ASP A 89 -8.56 3.84 4.65
C ASP A 89 -9.31 2.61 4.13
N SER A 90 -10.08 1.94 4.99
CA SER A 90 -10.92 0.83 4.54
C SER A 90 -12.05 1.27 3.60
N ALA A 91 -12.34 2.58 3.51
CA ALA A 91 -13.34 3.13 2.60
C ALA A 91 -13.05 2.86 1.12
N PHE A 92 -11.78 2.66 0.74
CA PHE A 92 -11.40 2.21 -0.61
C PHE A 92 -12.10 0.90 -1.01
N PHE A 93 -12.51 0.10 -0.04
CA PHE A 93 -13.01 -1.27 -0.23
C PHE A 93 -14.50 -1.43 0.08
N TYR A 94 -15.18 -0.36 0.51
CA TYR A 94 -16.58 -0.45 0.91
C TYR A 94 -17.49 -0.86 -0.26
N GLU A 95 -18.12 -2.04 -0.16
CA GLU A 95 -18.85 -2.70 -1.25
C GLU A 95 -18.01 -2.99 -2.51
N ARG A 96 -16.68 -3.09 -2.38
CA ARG A 96 -15.73 -3.35 -3.48
C ARG A 96 -14.87 -4.60 -3.28
N VAL A 97 -15.09 -5.35 -2.20
CA VAL A 97 -14.46 -6.66 -1.95
C VAL A 97 -15.35 -7.78 -2.49
N ALA A 98 -14.87 -8.46 -3.52
CA ALA A 98 -15.39 -9.74 -3.98
C ALA A 98 -14.84 -10.88 -3.12
N TYR A 99 -15.56 -12.00 -3.06
CA TYR A 99 -15.17 -13.18 -2.30
C TYR A 99 -15.19 -14.43 -3.16
N HIS A 100 -14.22 -15.31 -2.97
CA HIS A 100 -14.18 -16.65 -3.53
C HIS A 100 -13.87 -17.66 -2.42
N ASP A 101 -14.65 -18.73 -2.36
CA ASP A 101 -14.45 -19.80 -1.37
C ASP A 101 -13.23 -20.65 -1.77
N TRP A 102 -12.52 -21.20 -0.79
CA TRP A 102 -11.30 -21.94 -1.05
C TRP A 102 -11.58 -23.28 -1.73
N GLU A 103 -10.95 -23.52 -2.88
CA GLU A 103 -11.08 -24.78 -3.63
C GLU A 103 -9.82 -25.66 -3.59
N GLY A 104 -8.78 -25.23 -2.85
CA GLY A 104 -7.47 -25.87 -2.81
C GLY A 104 -6.37 -24.96 -3.38
N LEU A 105 -5.28 -25.54 -3.85
CA LEU A 105 -4.30 -24.77 -4.64
C LEU A 105 -4.92 -24.47 -6.01
N SER A 106 -4.77 -23.24 -6.51
CA SER A 106 -5.31 -22.84 -7.81
C SER A 106 -4.49 -23.42 -8.98
N ASP A 107 -4.65 -24.70 -9.25
CA ASP A 107 -4.01 -25.42 -10.36
C ASP A 107 -4.98 -25.87 -11.46
N ASP A 108 -6.28 -25.60 -11.30
CA ASP A 108 -7.35 -25.96 -12.23
C ASP A 108 -7.89 -24.74 -12.98
N VAL A 109 -7.73 -24.72 -14.31
CA VAL A 109 -8.26 -23.68 -15.18
C VAL A 109 -9.79 -23.53 -15.07
N SER A 110 -10.52 -24.58 -14.67
CA SER A 110 -11.97 -24.50 -14.46
C SER A 110 -12.36 -23.50 -13.35
N GLU A 111 -11.45 -23.24 -12.40
CA GLU A 111 -11.61 -22.25 -11.32
C GLU A 111 -11.74 -20.84 -11.87
N CYS A 112 -11.10 -20.53 -13.02
CA CYS A 112 -11.12 -19.20 -13.64
C CYS A 112 -12.55 -18.66 -13.82
N GLU A 113 -13.48 -19.52 -14.24
CA GLU A 113 -14.87 -19.12 -14.46
C GLU A 113 -15.56 -18.73 -13.14
N ARG A 114 -15.30 -19.47 -12.06
CA ARG A 114 -15.89 -19.23 -10.74
C ARG A 114 -15.29 -17.98 -10.09
N LEU A 115 -13.97 -17.82 -10.16
CA LEU A 115 -13.27 -16.59 -9.76
C LEU A 115 -13.79 -15.36 -10.52
N GLY A 116 -13.89 -15.46 -11.84
CA GLY A 116 -14.39 -14.37 -12.70
C GLY A 116 -15.83 -13.97 -12.35
N LYS A 117 -16.70 -14.95 -12.04
CA LYS A 117 -18.08 -14.69 -11.59
C LYS A 117 -18.15 -13.99 -10.23
N ALA A 118 -17.19 -14.21 -9.34
CA ALA A 118 -17.13 -13.53 -8.05
C ALA A 118 -16.76 -12.04 -8.20
N VAL A 119 -15.91 -11.71 -9.18
CA VAL A 119 -15.41 -10.35 -9.41
C VAL A 119 -16.43 -9.50 -10.18
N LYS A 120 -17.33 -8.86 -9.44
CA LYS A 120 -18.37 -7.98 -10.00
C LYS A 120 -17.80 -6.64 -10.50
N ALA A 121 -18.59 -5.95 -11.32
CA ALA A 121 -18.31 -4.57 -11.71
C ALA A 121 -18.20 -3.67 -10.47
N GLY A 122 -17.21 -2.78 -10.46
CA GLY A 122 -16.95 -1.87 -9.35
C GLY A 122 -16.14 -2.46 -8.19
N ALA A 123 -15.92 -3.79 -8.16
CA ALA A 123 -14.95 -4.38 -7.23
C ALA A 123 -13.53 -3.84 -7.54
N ASN A 124 -12.67 -3.79 -6.54
CA ASN A 124 -11.23 -3.51 -6.71
C ASN A 124 -10.36 -4.50 -5.93
N THR A 125 -10.99 -5.42 -5.21
CA THR A 125 -10.33 -6.45 -4.42
C THR A 125 -11.10 -7.76 -4.52
N LEU A 126 -10.38 -8.87 -4.60
CA LEU A 126 -10.88 -10.22 -4.43
C LEU A 126 -10.21 -10.82 -3.19
N LEU A 127 -11.00 -11.13 -2.17
CA LEU A 127 -10.55 -11.84 -0.98
C LEU A 127 -10.88 -13.33 -1.15
N MET A 128 -9.85 -14.15 -1.33
CA MET A 128 -9.99 -15.60 -1.46
C MET A 128 -9.92 -16.21 -0.06
N ARG A 129 -11.02 -16.85 0.37
CA ARG A 129 -11.13 -17.45 1.69
C ARG A 129 -9.96 -18.40 1.95
N ASN A 130 -9.41 -18.37 3.16
CA ASN A 130 -8.31 -19.22 3.59
C ASN A 130 -7.02 -19.17 2.75
N HIS A 131 -6.85 -18.16 1.90
CA HIS A 131 -5.76 -18.11 0.92
C HIS A 131 -5.03 -16.78 0.98
N GLY A 132 -5.70 -15.67 0.65
CA GLY A 132 -5.08 -14.37 0.50
C GLY A 132 -5.97 -13.44 -0.32
N PHE A 133 -5.38 -12.44 -0.97
CA PHE A 133 -6.15 -11.44 -1.69
C PHE A 133 -5.49 -11.01 -2.99
N CYS A 134 -6.32 -10.42 -3.87
CA CYS A 134 -5.88 -9.72 -5.05
C CYS A 134 -6.48 -8.32 -5.06
N THR A 135 -5.67 -7.28 -5.17
CA THR A 135 -6.17 -5.95 -5.55
C THR A 135 -5.95 -5.71 -7.03
N PHE A 136 -6.79 -4.88 -7.62
CA PHE A 136 -6.72 -4.58 -9.03
C PHE A 136 -7.16 -3.15 -9.34
N GLY A 137 -6.50 -2.56 -10.34
CA GLY A 137 -6.69 -1.16 -10.74
C GLY A 137 -6.40 -0.93 -12.21
N ALA A 138 -6.66 0.29 -12.68
CA ALA A 138 -6.37 0.75 -14.03
C ALA A 138 -4.88 1.00 -14.29
N SER A 139 -4.05 0.98 -13.24
CA SER A 139 -2.59 1.13 -13.29
C SER A 139 -1.91 0.33 -12.17
N VAL A 140 -0.60 0.09 -12.32
CA VAL A 140 0.24 -0.54 -11.28
C VAL A 140 0.20 0.27 -9.98
N ALA A 141 0.23 1.60 -10.09
CA ALA A 141 0.17 2.51 -8.94
C ALA A 141 -1.12 2.30 -8.13
N GLU A 142 -2.27 2.26 -8.80
CA GLU A 142 -3.56 2.06 -8.15
C GLU A 142 -3.65 0.68 -7.50
N ALA A 143 -3.29 -0.39 -8.23
CA ALA A 143 -3.37 -1.75 -7.70
C ALA A 143 -2.44 -1.96 -6.49
N TRP A 144 -1.23 -1.41 -6.53
CA TRP A 144 -0.25 -1.54 -5.44
C TRP A 144 -0.62 -0.74 -4.20
N VAL A 145 -1.06 0.52 -4.36
CA VAL A 145 -1.49 1.34 -3.21
C VAL A 145 -2.75 0.76 -2.57
N LEU A 146 -3.67 0.21 -3.37
CA LEU A 146 -4.79 -0.57 -2.82
C LEU A 146 -4.30 -1.77 -2.02
N ALA A 147 -3.28 -2.51 -2.49
CA ALA A 147 -2.76 -3.65 -1.73
C ALA A 147 -2.20 -3.24 -0.37
N TYR A 148 -1.45 -2.12 -0.32
CA TYR A 148 -0.93 -1.55 0.92
C TYR A 148 -2.07 -1.20 1.90
N TYR A 149 -3.09 -0.47 1.43
CA TYR A 149 -4.22 -0.09 2.28
C TYR A 149 -5.10 -1.27 2.70
N PHE A 150 -5.21 -2.31 1.86
CA PHE A 150 -5.96 -3.51 2.19
C PHE A 150 -5.30 -4.28 3.34
N GLU A 151 -3.98 -4.52 3.25
CA GLU A 151 -3.21 -5.16 4.32
C GLU A 151 -3.24 -4.32 5.61
N SER A 152 -3.02 -3.01 5.51
CA SER A 152 -3.09 -2.10 6.67
C SER A 152 -4.48 -2.13 7.33
N SER A 153 -5.55 -2.15 6.53
CA SER A 153 -6.93 -2.27 7.04
C SER A 153 -7.16 -3.62 7.72
N CYS A 154 -6.60 -4.72 7.20
CA CYS A 154 -6.67 -6.04 7.83
C CYS A 154 -5.94 -6.06 9.18
N GLN A 155 -4.76 -5.43 9.27
CA GLN A 155 -4.02 -5.29 10.54
C GLN A 155 -4.86 -4.54 11.59
N VAL A 156 -5.48 -3.42 11.20
CA VAL A 156 -6.37 -2.65 12.08
C VAL A 156 -7.57 -3.48 12.51
N GLN A 157 -8.19 -4.23 11.59
CA GLN A 157 -9.32 -5.10 11.91
C GLN A 157 -8.94 -6.17 12.94
N LEU A 158 -7.82 -6.86 12.77
CA LEU A 158 -7.35 -7.88 13.71
C LEU A 158 -6.98 -7.27 15.06
N ALA A 159 -6.32 -6.11 15.07
CA ALA A 159 -6.01 -5.39 16.29
C ALA A 159 -7.29 -5.03 17.07
N ALA A 160 -8.30 -4.48 16.38
CA ALA A 160 -9.60 -4.15 16.98
C ALA A 160 -10.31 -5.40 17.53
N LEU A 161 -10.36 -6.49 16.76
CA LEU A 161 -10.97 -7.76 17.19
C LEU A 161 -10.25 -8.39 18.40
N SER A 162 -8.92 -8.24 18.48
CA SER A 162 -8.12 -8.78 19.59
C SER A 162 -8.48 -8.19 20.95
N THR A 163 -9.03 -6.96 20.97
CA THR A 163 -9.49 -6.30 22.21
C THR A 163 -10.71 -6.98 22.83
N ARG A 164 -11.47 -7.76 22.04
CA ARG A 164 -12.76 -8.37 22.40
C ARG A 164 -13.83 -7.36 22.84
N GLN A 165 -13.63 -6.06 22.58
CA GLN A 165 -14.65 -5.05 22.77
C GLN A 165 -15.62 -5.04 21.59
N ALA A 166 -16.80 -4.46 21.81
CA ALA A 166 -17.74 -4.24 20.72
C ALA A 166 -17.13 -3.26 19.70
N LEU A 167 -17.16 -3.64 18.42
CA LEU A 167 -16.66 -2.79 17.34
C LEU A 167 -17.58 -1.59 17.11
N LEU A 168 -17.02 -0.39 17.09
CA LEU A 168 -17.71 0.81 16.61
C LEU A 168 -17.70 0.81 15.07
N ARG A 169 -18.80 0.34 14.47
CA ARG A 169 -18.93 0.31 13.00
C ARG A 169 -19.37 1.67 12.46
N PRO A 170 -18.66 2.26 11.49
CA PRO A 170 -19.11 3.47 10.83
C PRO A 170 -20.48 3.28 10.16
N PRO A 171 -21.36 4.30 10.15
CA PRO A 171 -22.63 4.24 9.44
C PRO A 171 -22.44 4.03 7.92
N ALA A 172 -23.37 3.29 7.29
CA ALA A 172 -23.29 2.94 5.87
C ALA A 172 -23.27 4.15 4.93
N ASP A 173 -24.01 5.21 5.24
CA ASP A 173 -24.04 6.46 4.48
C ASP A 173 -22.69 7.21 4.55
N ILE A 174 -22.02 7.16 5.70
CA ILE A 174 -20.66 7.70 5.87
C ILE A 174 -19.63 6.88 5.09
N LEU A 175 -19.72 5.55 5.12
CA LEU A 175 -18.84 4.69 4.32
C LEU A 175 -19.05 4.90 2.82
N LEU A 176 -20.31 5.06 2.38
CA LEU A 176 -20.63 5.37 1.00
C LEU A 176 -20.09 6.74 0.58
N LYS A 177 -20.19 7.75 1.45
CA LYS A 177 -19.61 9.07 1.22
C LYS A 177 -18.08 8.98 1.09
N ALA A 178 -17.41 8.33 2.03
CA ALA A 178 -15.96 8.15 2.02
C ALA A 178 -15.49 7.40 0.77
N ARG A 179 -16.19 6.31 0.39
CA ARG A 179 -15.93 5.59 -0.86
C ARG A 179 -15.99 6.51 -2.08
N LYS A 180 -17.03 7.35 -2.20
CA LYS A 180 -17.12 8.31 -3.32
C LYS A 180 -15.97 9.31 -3.31
N GLN A 181 -15.48 9.70 -2.14
CA GLN A 181 -14.31 10.58 -2.04
C GLN A 181 -13.05 9.90 -2.58
N THR A 182 -12.89 8.58 -2.39
CA THR A 182 -11.76 7.83 -2.96
C THR A 182 -11.74 7.76 -4.49
N ASP A 183 -12.84 8.13 -5.15
CA ASP A 183 -12.91 8.22 -6.62
C ASP A 183 -12.52 9.62 -7.14
N LEU A 184 -12.36 10.61 -6.25
CA LEU A 184 -11.90 11.95 -6.63
C LEU A 184 -10.43 11.89 -7.07
N PRO A 185 -10.01 12.67 -8.09
CA PRO A 185 -8.66 12.61 -8.64
C PRO A 185 -7.53 12.71 -7.60
N GLU A 186 -7.72 13.51 -6.56
CA GLU A 186 -6.74 13.77 -5.50
C GLU A 186 -6.68 12.67 -4.42
N PHE A 187 -7.72 11.85 -4.26
CA PHE A 187 -7.79 10.78 -3.25
C PHE A 187 -7.79 9.39 -3.86
N ARG A 188 -7.67 9.29 -5.18
CA ARG A 188 -7.56 8.02 -5.87
C ARG A 188 -6.24 7.35 -5.47
N ALA A 189 -6.31 6.06 -5.15
CA ALA A 189 -5.14 5.27 -4.76
C ALA A 189 -4.02 5.41 -5.83
N GLY A 190 -2.84 5.81 -5.40
CA GLY A 190 -1.67 6.00 -6.26
C GLY A 190 -1.56 7.39 -6.89
N ALA A 191 -2.55 8.28 -6.75
CA ALA A 191 -2.50 9.62 -7.35
C ALA A 191 -1.53 10.57 -6.64
N CYS A 192 -1.33 10.39 -5.33
CA CYS A 192 -0.44 11.23 -4.51
C CYS A 192 0.75 10.45 -3.96
N GLU A 193 0.58 9.15 -3.74
CA GLU A 193 1.55 8.27 -3.08
C GLU A 193 2.64 7.79 -4.05
N TRP A 194 2.28 7.51 -5.30
CA TRP A 194 3.12 6.72 -6.20
C TRP A 194 4.47 7.36 -6.50
N ASP A 195 4.51 8.66 -6.81
CA ASP A 195 5.77 9.36 -7.09
C ASP A 195 6.71 9.34 -5.88
N ALA A 196 6.16 9.45 -4.67
CA ALA A 196 6.95 9.39 -3.44
C ALA A 196 7.46 7.97 -3.16
N LEU A 197 6.65 6.96 -3.46
CA LEU A 197 7.00 5.54 -3.36
C LEU A 197 8.06 5.11 -4.38
N VAL A 198 8.00 5.63 -5.62
CA VAL A 198 9.02 5.38 -6.64
C VAL A 198 10.37 5.91 -6.17
N LYS A 199 10.43 7.16 -5.71
CA LYS A 199 11.66 7.76 -5.16
C LYS A 199 12.20 6.96 -3.98
N LEU A 200 11.32 6.52 -3.09
CA LEU A 200 11.71 5.70 -1.95
C LEU A 200 12.32 4.36 -2.38
N ALA A 201 11.79 3.73 -3.42
CA ALA A 201 12.34 2.50 -3.98
C ALA A 201 13.69 2.73 -4.67
N GLU A 202 13.86 3.84 -5.39
CA GLU A 202 15.14 4.24 -5.99
C GLU A 202 16.22 4.44 -4.92
N GLU A 203 15.90 5.17 -3.84
CA GLU A 203 16.80 5.38 -2.69
C GLU A 203 17.20 4.06 -2.01
N ASP A 204 16.26 3.12 -1.87
CA ASP A 204 16.53 1.80 -1.31
C ASP A 204 17.50 0.99 -2.18
N CYS A 205 17.28 0.99 -3.50
CA CYS A 205 18.17 0.37 -4.48
C CYS A 205 19.59 0.95 -4.42
N ASP A 206 19.72 2.29 -4.39
CA ASP A 206 21.01 2.98 -4.33
C ASP A 206 21.78 2.70 -3.03
N SER A 207 21.05 2.51 -1.92
CA SER A 207 21.63 2.21 -0.61
C SER A 207 21.99 0.74 -0.39
N GLY A 208 21.68 -0.15 -1.35
CA GLY A 208 21.84 -1.60 -1.21
C GLY A 208 20.91 -2.22 -0.16
N GLY A 209 19.70 -1.66 0.03
CA GLY A 209 18.72 -2.13 1.01
C GLY A 209 18.98 -1.67 2.45
N ALA A 210 19.89 -0.71 2.66
CA ALA A 210 20.24 -0.18 3.97
C ALA A 210 19.39 1.03 4.40
N ALA A 211 18.73 1.71 3.44
CA ALA A 211 17.94 2.91 3.70
C ALA A 211 16.73 2.64 4.60
N LEU A 212 16.17 1.44 4.55
CA LEU A 212 14.89 1.10 5.19
C LEU A 212 15.01 -0.22 5.96
N GLY A 213 15.95 -0.25 6.90
CA GLY A 213 16.02 -1.30 7.90
C GLY A 213 14.64 -1.55 8.51
N VAL A 214 14.15 -2.78 8.34
CA VAL A 214 12.91 -3.33 8.88
C VAL A 214 12.56 -2.73 10.23
N VAL A 215 11.29 -2.36 10.42
CA VAL A 215 10.70 -1.91 11.69
C VAL A 215 11.30 -2.69 12.85
N GLY A 216 12.22 -2.05 13.59
CA GLY A 216 12.95 -2.71 14.67
C GLY A 216 14.44 -2.37 14.71
N ARG A 217 14.75 -1.30 15.46
CA ARG A 217 16.02 -1.06 16.15
C ARG A 217 17.24 -0.80 15.25
N ASN A 218 17.47 0.48 14.95
CA ASN A 218 18.67 1.21 15.37
C ASN A 218 18.60 2.61 14.76
N LEU A 219 18.56 3.65 15.59
CA LEU A 219 18.84 5.02 15.16
C LEU A 219 20.26 5.04 14.56
N PRO A 220 20.46 5.26 13.25
CA PRO A 220 21.79 5.40 12.72
C PRO A 220 22.32 6.76 13.21
N GLY A 221 23.38 6.78 14.02
CA GLY A 221 23.99 8.01 14.56
C GLY A 221 24.56 8.99 13.52
N ALA A 222 24.30 8.76 12.23
CA ALA A 222 24.50 9.70 11.13
C ALA A 222 23.32 10.67 10.97
N ALA A 223 22.08 10.20 11.16
CA ALA A 223 20.88 11.04 11.09
C ALA A 223 20.87 12.09 12.21
N THR A 224 21.35 11.74 13.41
CA THR A 224 21.49 12.66 14.55
C THR A 224 22.55 13.75 14.35
N ARG A 225 23.59 13.52 13.53
CA ARG A 225 24.68 14.50 13.33
C ARG A 225 24.42 15.50 12.22
N ALA A 226 23.81 15.07 11.11
CA ALA A 226 23.34 15.99 10.07
C ALA A 226 22.28 16.96 10.62
N PHE A 227 21.61 16.54 11.69
CA PHE A 227 20.55 17.26 12.36
C PHE A 227 21.02 18.40 13.25
N GLU A 228 21.99 18.13 14.13
CA GLU A 228 22.60 19.15 14.98
C GLU A 228 23.14 20.27 14.08
N ALA A 229 23.77 19.92 12.95
CA ALA A 229 24.24 20.87 11.95
C ALA A 229 23.11 21.69 11.29
N ALA A 230 22.02 21.05 10.81
CA ALA A 230 20.91 21.77 10.18
C ALA A 230 20.14 22.69 11.14
N HIS A 231 20.01 22.28 12.41
CA HIS A 231 19.37 23.07 13.46
C HIS A 231 20.26 24.26 13.88
N GLU A 232 21.58 24.05 14.00
CA GLU A 232 22.56 25.12 14.25
C GLU A 232 22.65 26.12 13.09
N GLU A 233 22.53 25.67 11.83
CA GLU A 233 22.53 26.55 10.65
C GLU A 233 21.21 27.32 10.46
N ALA A 234 20.06 26.77 10.88
CA ALA A 234 18.75 27.41 10.73
C ALA A 234 18.45 28.48 11.81
N ALA A 235 19.01 28.33 13.01
CA ALA A 235 18.81 29.26 14.13
C ALA A 235 19.11 30.75 13.79
N PRO A 236 20.17 31.10 13.06
CA PRO A 236 20.43 32.49 12.65
C PRO A 236 19.55 33.02 11.50
N ALA A 237 18.73 32.17 10.84
CA ALA A 237 17.95 32.53 9.66
C ALA A 237 16.52 33.04 9.95
N GLY A 238 16.09 33.08 11.22
CA GLY A 238 14.80 33.60 11.66
C GLY A 238 13.82 32.52 12.17
N GLU A 239 12.73 32.96 12.79
CA GLU A 239 11.76 32.08 13.48
C GLU A 239 11.15 31.02 12.56
N GLU A 240 10.73 31.40 11.35
CA GLU A 240 10.16 30.45 10.39
C GLU A 240 11.18 29.40 9.96
N ALA A 241 12.43 29.79 9.70
CA ALA A 241 13.49 28.87 9.28
C ALA A 241 13.83 27.86 10.38
N ALA A 242 13.92 28.31 11.63
CA ALA A 242 14.09 27.43 12.77
C ALA A 242 12.92 26.45 12.91
N LEU A 243 11.68 26.92 12.75
CA LEU A 243 10.49 26.07 12.84
C LEU A 243 10.39 25.05 11.70
N ARG A 244 10.80 25.42 10.49
CA ARG A 244 10.90 24.47 9.35
C ARG A 244 11.93 23.38 9.63
N ALA A 245 13.08 23.75 10.19
CA ALA A 245 14.09 22.78 10.62
C ALA A 245 13.51 21.83 11.67
N GLU A 246 12.81 22.35 12.70
CA GLU A 246 12.11 21.58 13.75
C GLU A 246 11.00 20.66 13.21
N LEU A 247 10.27 21.08 12.20
CA LEU A 247 9.28 20.23 11.56
C LEU A 247 9.93 19.10 10.78
N ALA A 248 11.01 19.36 10.03
CA ALA A 248 11.72 18.30 9.30
C ALA A 248 12.23 17.20 10.24
N VAL A 249 12.66 17.55 11.45
CA VAL A 249 12.95 16.63 12.57
C VAL A 249 11.76 15.73 12.86
N ALA A 250 10.61 16.36 13.13
CA ALA A 250 9.45 15.69 13.65
C ALA A 250 8.93 14.67 12.64
N HIS A 251 9.02 14.99 11.34
CA HIS A 251 8.69 14.03 10.28
C HIS A 251 9.62 12.81 10.31
N ARG A 252 10.94 13.01 10.39
CA ARG A 252 11.91 11.89 10.43
C ARG A 252 11.74 11.03 11.68
N LEU A 253 11.57 11.64 12.85
CA LEU A 253 11.30 10.89 14.08
C LEU A 253 9.99 10.11 13.97
N THR A 254 8.93 10.73 13.45
CA THR A 254 7.63 10.05 13.24
C THR A 254 7.80 8.83 12.34
N ARG A 255 8.59 8.94 11.28
CA ARG A 255 8.97 7.82 10.41
C ARG A 255 9.76 6.74 11.15
N ASP A 256 10.80 7.13 11.89
CA ASP A 256 11.70 6.19 12.59
C ASP A 256 10.97 5.40 13.70
N PHE A 257 9.94 6.01 14.30
CA PHE A 257 9.05 5.34 15.24
C PHE A 257 7.92 4.55 14.57
N GLY A 258 7.85 4.53 13.23
CA GLY A 258 6.82 3.82 12.46
C GLY A 258 5.41 4.39 12.66
N MET A 259 5.30 5.67 12.96
CA MET A 259 4.04 6.38 13.19
C MET A 259 3.53 7.09 11.93
N ASP A 260 4.23 6.95 10.82
CA ASP A 260 3.84 7.50 9.52
C ASP A 260 3.09 6.47 8.66
N GLN A 261 2.25 6.98 7.77
CA GLN A 261 1.51 6.21 6.80
C GLN A 261 1.54 6.93 5.46
N LEU A 262 2.40 6.44 4.56
CA LEU A 262 2.65 7.00 3.22
C LEU A 262 2.85 8.53 3.26
N VAL A 263 1.99 9.29 2.58
CA VAL A 263 2.14 10.74 2.36
C VAL A 263 1.05 11.60 3.02
N TRP A 264 0.05 10.99 3.67
CA TRP A 264 -1.18 11.68 4.08
C TRP A 264 -1.22 12.14 5.53
N ASN A 265 -0.40 11.56 6.41
CA ASN A 265 -0.26 12.12 7.75
C ASN A 265 0.31 13.54 7.66
N HIS A 266 0.02 14.37 8.66
CA HIS A 266 0.49 15.74 8.68
C HIS A 266 0.96 16.17 10.07
N ILE A 267 1.98 17.02 10.08
CA ILE A 267 2.45 17.79 11.22
C ILE A 267 2.31 19.26 10.81
N SER A 268 1.75 20.08 11.70
CA SER A 268 1.65 21.52 11.45
C SER A 268 2.17 22.33 12.63
N ALA A 269 2.64 23.54 12.34
CA ALA A 269 3.05 24.51 13.35
C ALA A 269 2.59 25.91 12.94
N ARG A 270 2.24 26.71 13.95
CA ARG A 270 1.78 28.10 13.76
C ARG A 270 2.97 29.04 13.87
N LEU A 271 3.03 30.01 12.97
CA LEU A 271 4.00 31.12 12.97
C LEU A 271 3.48 32.28 13.82
N ALA A 272 4.39 33.13 14.33
CA ALA A 272 4.03 34.30 15.14
C ALA A 272 3.07 35.28 14.44
N ASP A 273 3.11 35.36 13.11
CA ASP A 273 2.20 36.20 12.30
C ASP A 273 0.81 35.58 12.09
N GLY A 274 0.58 34.38 12.62
CA GLY A 274 -0.66 33.62 12.48
C GLY A 274 -0.68 32.64 11.30
N GLY A 275 0.34 32.65 10.44
CA GLY A 275 0.55 31.67 9.38
C GLY A 275 0.72 30.24 9.91
N VAL A 276 0.63 29.25 9.01
CA VAL A 276 0.75 27.82 9.37
C VAL A 276 1.67 27.12 8.38
N LEU A 277 2.67 26.43 8.92
CA LEU A 277 3.46 25.43 8.20
C LEU A 277 2.76 24.08 8.32
N ILE A 278 2.67 23.31 7.25
CA ILE A 278 2.04 21.98 7.24
C ILE A 278 2.73 21.06 6.22
N THR A 279 2.75 19.77 6.52
CA THR A 279 3.29 18.72 5.64
C THR A 279 2.70 18.79 4.23
N PRO A 280 3.55 18.74 3.18
CA PRO A 280 3.07 18.60 1.81
C PRO A 280 2.58 17.16 1.56
N GLY A 281 1.33 16.98 1.13
CA GLY A 281 0.70 15.66 0.91
C GLY A 281 1.19 14.83 -0.28
N ARG A 282 2.46 14.97 -0.69
CA ARG A 282 3.06 14.31 -1.88
C ARG A 282 4.48 13.80 -1.65
N ARG A 283 4.95 13.78 -0.40
CA ARG A 283 6.29 13.33 -0.05
C ARG A 283 6.22 12.40 1.15
N MET A 284 7.09 11.40 1.18
CA MET A 284 7.29 10.58 2.37
C MET A 284 7.86 11.46 3.49
N TYR A 285 7.59 11.10 4.74
CA TYR A 285 8.11 11.82 5.90
C TYR A 285 9.65 11.88 5.93
N SER A 286 10.32 10.85 5.43
CA SER A 286 11.80 10.82 5.26
C SER A 286 12.32 11.85 4.24
N GLN A 287 11.46 12.31 3.32
CA GLN A 287 11.77 13.22 2.23
C GLN A 287 11.41 14.69 2.55
N ILE A 288 10.91 14.97 3.76
CA ILE A 288 10.62 16.35 4.19
C ILE A 288 11.92 17.00 4.69
N GLY A 289 12.28 18.12 4.06
CA GLY A 289 13.38 18.98 4.45
C GLY A 289 12.89 20.35 4.95
N PRO A 290 13.81 21.23 5.36
CA PRO A 290 13.49 22.55 5.89
C PRO A 290 13.12 23.60 4.82
N GLU A 291 13.23 23.29 3.52
CA GLU A 291 12.84 24.20 2.42
C GLU A 291 11.33 24.48 2.34
#